data_AF-A0A7V8F7S8-F1
#
_entry.id   AF-A0A7V8F7S8-F1
#
_cell.length_a   1.000
_cell.length_b   1.000
_cell.length_c   1.000
_cell.angle_alpha   90.00
_cell.angle_beta   90.00
_cell.angle_gamma   90.00
#
_symmetry.space_group_name_H-M   'P 1'
#
loop_
_entity.id
_entity.type
_entity.pdbx_description
1 polymer ?
#
loop_
_entity_poly.entity_id
_entity_poly.type
_entity_poly.pdbx_seq_one_letter_code
_entity_poly.pdbx_strand_id
1 'polypeptide(L)'
;MTAPAFVFGDETTLGLAIALGDMRPALSPVTISLEMTPADDLNEVRQLLGLGHVDIHLRRADDAHFSAIEERATRFLTTYPSASFVLTGKSTSIQRLRRSLRKENDKTSAYQNKAYWAPGKTGLD
;
A
#
# COMPACT_ATOMS: atom_id res chain seq x y z
N MET A 1 4.36 0.83 15.39
CA MET A 1 4.34 2.14 14.69
C MET A 1 3.69 3.15 15.62
N THR A 2 4.40 4.22 15.97
CA THR A 2 3.95 5.25 16.94
C THR A 2 3.43 6.53 16.28
N ALA A 3 3.43 6.58 14.94
CA ALA A 3 2.87 7.64 14.13
C ALA A 3 1.92 7.03 13.07
N PRO A 4 0.92 7.79 12.58
CA PRO A 4 0.04 7.33 11.52
C PRO A 4 0.81 6.87 10.28
N ALA A 5 0.35 5.79 9.64
CA ALA A 5 1.03 5.25 8.48
C ALA A 5 0.11 4.76 7.37
N PHE A 6 0.57 4.95 6.14
CA PHE A 6 -0.02 4.36 4.95
C PHE A 6 0.93 3.29 4.41
N VAL A 7 0.41 2.08 4.23
CA VAL A 7 1.15 0.95 3.66
C VAL A 7 0.57 0.65 2.29
N PHE A 8 1.43 0.71 1.27
CA PHE A 8 1.11 0.31 -0.09
C PHE A 8 1.95 -0.90 -0.48
N GLY A 9 1.32 -1.83 -1.21
CA GLY A 9 2.07 -2.91 -1.83
C GLY A 9 1.24 -3.76 -2.77
N ASP A 10 1.74 -4.95 -3.03
CA ASP A 10 1.07 -5.95 -3.85
C ASP A 10 0.93 -7.28 -3.09
N GLU A 11 0.73 -8.40 -3.79
CA GLU A 11 0.58 -9.72 -3.18
C GLU A 11 1.74 -10.06 -2.23
N THR A 12 2.96 -9.56 -2.49
CA THR A 12 4.14 -9.77 -1.63
C THR A 12 4.04 -9.09 -0.27
N THR A 13 3.07 -8.17 -0.10
CA THR A 13 2.85 -7.39 1.12
C THR A 13 1.79 -8.01 2.03
N LEU A 14 1.13 -9.11 1.60
CA LEU A 14 0.10 -9.80 2.38
C LEU A 14 0.59 -10.19 3.78
N GLY A 15 1.80 -10.74 3.91
CA GLY A 15 2.37 -11.10 5.21
C GLY A 15 2.50 -9.92 6.17
N LEU A 16 2.91 -8.75 5.66
CA LEU A 16 2.96 -7.52 6.46
C LEU A 16 1.55 -7.04 6.85
N ALA A 17 0.58 -7.16 5.93
CA ALA A 17 -0.80 -6.75 6.18
C ALA A 17 -1.50 -7.60 7.25
N ILE A 18 -1.18 -8.90 7.32
CA ILE A 18 -1.63 -9.82 8.36
C ILE A 18 -1.02 -9.42 9.70
N ALA A 19 0.31 -9.31 9.77
CA ALA A 19 1.01 -8.97 11.01
C ALA A 19 0.57 -7.62 11.60
N LEU A 20 0.33 -6.62 10.74
CA LEU A 20 -0.20 -5.32 11.17
C LEU A 20 -1.65 -5.39 11.63
N GLY A 21 -2.46 -6.31 11.09
CA GLY A 21 -3.83 -6.58 11.50
C GLY A 21 -3.94 -6.93 12.97
N ASP A 22 -3.16 -7.91 13.41
CA ASP A 22 -3.15 -8.40 14.80
C ASP A 22 -2.71 -7.31 15.79
N MET A 23 -1.83 -6.41 15.35
CA MET A 23 -1.30 -5.34 16.18
C MET A 23 -2.16 -4.06 16.19
N ARG A 24 -3.18 -3.94 15.32
CA ARG A 24 -3.95 -2.69 15.13
C ARG A 24 -4.42 -2.00 16.43
N PRO A 25 -4.95 -2.72 17.44
CA PRO A 25 -5.42 -2.05 18.67
C PRO A 25 -4.33 -1.29 19.43
N ALA A 26 -3.07 -1.66 19.23
CA ALA A 26 -1.91 -1.06 19.89
C ALA A 26 -1.13 -0.08 19.00
N LEU A 27 -1.58 0.16 17.77
CA LEU A 27 -0.89 1.00 16.79
C LEU A 27 -1.60 2.34 16.62
N SER A 28 -0.82 3.38 16.26
CA SER A 28 -1.39 4.57 15.63
C SER A 28 -2.12 4.21 14.34
N PRO A 29 -3.02 5.07 13.81
CA PRO A 29 -3.80 4.75 12.62
C PRO A 29 -2.96 4.20 11.45
N VAL A 30 -3.28 2.99 10.99
CA VAL A 30 -2.66 2.36 9.82
C VAL A 30 -3.71 2.09 8.75
N THR A 31 -3.48 2.61 7.55
CA THR A 31 -4.24 2.25 6.33
C THR A 31 -3.37 1.38 5.45
N ILE A 32 -3.93 0.27 4.93
CA ILE A 32 -3.23 -0.68 4.07
C ILE A 32 -3.99 -0.80 2.77
N SER A 33 -3.33 -0.51 1.65
CA SER A 33 -3.89 -0.61 0.31
C SER A 33 -3.00 -1.51 -0.55
N LEU A 34 -3.57 -2.57 -1.11
CA LEU A 34 -2.86 -3.55 -1.93
C LEU A 34 -3.40 -3.54 -3.35
N GLU A 35 -2.51 -3.49 -4.34
CA GLU A 35 -2.89 -3.88 -5.69
C GLU A 35 -2.69 -5.39 -5.89
N MET A 36 -3.68 -6.09 -6.44
CA MET A 36 -3.62 -7.54 -6.61
C MET A 36 -4.06 -7.95 -8.00
N THR A 37 -3.43 -8.98 -8.52
CA THR A 37 -3.85 -9.66 -9.74
C THR A 37 -5.20 -10.31 -9.48
N PRO A 38 -6.18 -10.19 -10.40
CA PRO A 38 -7.45 -10.88 -10.26
C PRO A 38 -7.25 -12.38 -10.07
N ALA A 39 -7.93 -12.96 -9.10
CA ALA A 39 -7.94 -14.39 -8.80
C ALA A 39 -9.34 -14.78 -8.30
N ASP A 40 -9.81 -15.96 -8.71
CA ASP A 40 -11.17 -16.43 -8.41
C ASP A 40 -11.39 -16.70 -6.92
N ASP A 41 -10.32 -17.00 -6.19
CA ASP A 41 -10.30 -17.35 -4.76
C ASP A 41 -10.07 -16.15 -3.83
N LEU A 42 -9.94 -14.93 -4.36
CA LEU A 42 -9.53 -13.76 -3.58
C LEU A 42 -10.44 -13.49 -2.36
N ASN A 43 -11.75 -13.66 -2.51
CA ASN A 43 -12.70 -13.42 -1.42
C ASN A 43 -12.52 -14.44 -0.28
N GLU A 44 -12.27 -15.70 -0.63
CA GLU A 44 -12.02 -16.77 0.33
C GLU A 44 -10.70 -16.53 1.07
N VAL A 45 -9.64 -16.20 0.31
CA VAL A 45 -8.33 -15.82 0.88
C VAL A 45 -8.46 -14.62 1.81
N ARG A 46 -9.22 -13.60 1.43
CA ARG A 46 -9.45 -12.41 2.26
C ARG A 46 -10.14 -12.75 3.58
N GLN A 47 -11.12 -13.64 3.54
CA GLN A 47 -11.84 -14.10 4.74
C GLN A 47 -10.94 -14.94 5.64
N LEU A 48 -10.25 -15.94 5.06
CA LEU A 48 -9.38 -16.87 5.80
C LEU A 48 -8.24 -16.14 6.50
N LEU A 49 -7.67 -15.12 5.85
CA LEU A 49 -6.54 -14.34 6.37
C LEU A 49 -6.97 -13.11 7.18
N GLY A 50 -8.26 -12.90 7.41
CA GLY A 50 -8.76 -11.78 8.21
C GLY A 50 -8.45 -10.40 7.60
N LEU A 51 -8.34 -10.31 6.27
CA LEU A 51 -7.95 -9.09 5.55
C LEU A 51 -9.13 -8.12 5.32
N GLY A 52 -10.12 -8.14 6.20
CA GLY A 52 -11.28 -7.22 6.14
C GLY A 52 -10.84 -5.75 6.20
N HIS A 53 -9.73 -5.49 6.91
CA HIS A 53 -9.16 -4.17 7.14
C HIS A 53 -8.20 -3.66 6.05
N VAL A 54 -8.00 -4.43 4.99
CA VAL A 54 -7.14 -4.09 3.85
C VAL A 54 -7.99 -3.65 2.68
N ASP A 55 -7.63 -2.52 2.08
CA ASP A 55 -8.23 -2.04 0.83
C ASP A 55 -7.55 -2.74 -0.35
N ILE A 56 -8.26 -3.66 -1.02
CA ILE A 56 -7.72 -4.43 -2.15
C ILE A 56 -8.22 -3.83 -3.46
N HIS A 57 -7.28 -3.55 -4.37
CA HIS A 57 -7.52 -2.98 -5.70
C HIS A 57 -7.07 -3.97 -6.76
N LEU A 58 -8.01 -4.49 -7.55
CA LEU A 58 -7.68 -5.45 -8.60
C LEU A 58 -6.99 -4.74 -9.77
N ARG A 59 -5.82 -5.26 -10.18
CA ARG A 59 -5.08 -4.78 -11.33
C ARG A 59 -5.95 -4.83 -12.57
N ARG A 60 -5.95 -3.73 -13.31
CA ARG A 60 -6.59 -3.62 -14.61
C ARG A 60 -5.54 -3.39 -15.69
N ALA A 61 -5.79 -3.87 -16.90
CA ALA A 61 -4.85 -3.73 -18.01
C ALA A 61 -4.55 -2.27 -18.38
N ASP A 62 -5.47 -1.36 -18.05
CA ASP A 62 -5.37 0.09 -18.25
C ASP A 62 -4.76 0.82 -17.04
N ASP A 63 -4.35 0.10 -15.98
CA ASP A 63 -3.94 0.64 -14.68
C ASP A 63 -4.96 1.61 -14.04
N ALA A 64 -6.24 1.52 -14.42
CA ALA A 64 -7.28 2.41 -13.92
C ALA A 64 -7.63 2.17 -12.45
N HIS A 65 -7.26 1.01 -11.89
CA HIS A 65 -7.41 0.71 -10.46
C HIS A 65 -6.57 1.64 -9.58
N PHE A 66 -5.49 2.18 -10.13
CA PHE A 66 -4.51 2.92 -9.38
C PHE A 66 -4.98 4.31 -8.94
N SER A 67 -5.94 4.90 -9.65
CA SER A 67 -6.52 6.21 -9.26
C SER A 67 -7.17 6.16 -7.89
N ALA A 68 -7.85 5.06 -7.55
CA ALA A 68 -8.44 4.85 -6.24
C ALA A 68 -7.37 4.74 -5.13
N ILE A 69 -6.22 4.16 -5.44
CA ILE A 69 -5.08 4.05 -4.53
C ILE A 69 -4.48 5.45 -4.27
N GLU A 70 -4.29 6.24 -5.34
CA GLU A 70 -3.81 7.61 -5.26
C GLU A 70 -4.75 8.48 -4.41
N GLU A 71 -6.07 8.41 -4.66
CA GLU A 71 -7.07 9.16 -3.89
C GLU A 71 -7.04 8.77 -2.40
N ARG A 72 -6.95 7.47 -2.10
CA ARG A 72 -6.88 6.95 -0.73
C ARG A 72 -5.65 7.49 0.00
N ALA A 73 -4.49 7.44 -0.67
CA ALA A 73 -3.21 7.88 -0.11
C ALA A 73 -3.19 9.39 0.11
N THR A 74 -3.68 10.18 -0.85
CA THR A 74 -3.81 11.64 -0.71
C THR A 74 -4.76 12.00 0.43
N ARG A 75 -5.93 11.34 0.54
CA ARG A 75 -6.86 11.57 1.65
C ARG A 75 -6.22 11.27 3.01
N PHE A 76 -5.45 10.19 3.10
CA PHE A 76 -4.72 9.85 4.30
C PHE A 76 -3.67 10.91 4.66
N LEU A 77 -2.90 11.38 3.67
CA LEU A 77 -1.90 12.44 3.83
C LEU A 77 -2.53 13.76 4.31
N THR A 78 -3.66 14.15 3.73
CA THR A 78 -4.40 15.35 4.15
C THR A 78 -4.89 15.23 5.59
N THR A 79 -5.33 14.04 6.00
CA THR A 79 -5.79 13.79 7.38
C THR A 79 -4.63 13.74 8.37
N TYR A 80 -3.48 13.21 7.94
CA TYR A 80 -2.28 13.03 8.75
C TYR A 80 -1.05 13.59 8.01
N PRO A 81 -0.80 14.92 8.05
CA PRO A 81 0.28 15.54 7.27
C PRO A 81 1.70 15.04 7.61
N SER A 82 1.89 14.52 8.83
CA SER A 82 3.15 13.92 9.30
C SER A 82 3.17 12.40 9.19
N ALA A 83 2.24 11.80 8.45
CA ALA A 83 2.19 10.36 8.25
C ALA A 83 3.45 9.80 7.61
N SER A 84 3.78 8.56 7.98
CA SER A 84 4.80 7.77 7.31
C SER A 84 4.19 6.96 6.16
N PHE A 85 4.94 6.79 5.08
CA PHE A 85 4.52 5.99 3.93
C PHE A 85 5.47 4.82 3.76
N VAL A 86 4.93 3.60 3.78
CA VAL A 86 5.66 2.36 3.51
C VAL A 86 5.22 1.87 2.14
N LEU A 87 6.07 2.01 1.12
CA LEU A 87 5.75 1.62 -0.26
C LEU A 87 6.57 0.40 -0.66
N THR A 88 5.87 -0.67 -1.04
CA THR A 88 6.46 -1.97 -1.39
C THR A 88 5.84 -2.57 -2.65
N GLY A 89 6.34 -3.73 -3.11
CA GLY A 89 5.86 -4.40 -4.32
C GLY A 89 6.46 -3.87 -5.63
N LYS A 90 5.65 -3.87 -6.69
CA LYS A 90 6.04 -3.48 -8.06
C LYS A 90 6.64 -2.07 -8.12
N SER A 91 7.88 -1.96 -8.60
CA SER A 91 8.60 -0.68 -8.68
C SER A 91 7.87 0.45 -9.42
N THR A 92 7.20 0.17 -10.53
CA THR A 92 6.46 1.19 -11.30
C THR A 92 5.30 1.78 -10.51
N SER A 93 4.62 0.93 -9.73
CA SER A 93 3.53 1.31 -8.85
C SER A 93 4.04 2.18 -7.71
N ILE A 94 5.13 1.77 -7.05
CA ILE A 94 5.79 2.58 -6.02
C ILE A 94 6.18 3.96 -6.59
N GLN A 95 6.82 3.99 -7.76
CA GLN A 95 7.25 5.24 -8.39
C GLN A 95 6.08 6.13 -8.79
N ARG A 96 4.96 5.56 -9.24
CA ARG A 96 3.75 6.30 -9.58
C ARG A 96 3.13 6.94 -8.34
N LEU A 97 2.87 6.15 -7.29
CA LEU A 97 2.28 6.64 -6.06
C LEU A 97 3.18 7.69 -5.38
N ARG A 98 4.49 7.44 -5.31
CA ARG A 98 5.44 8.41 -4.76
C ARG A 98 5.44 9.74 -5.52
N ARG A 99 5.33 9.72 -6.86
CA ARG A 99 5.23 10.94 -7.67
C ARG A 99 3.92 11.70 -7.39
N SER A 100 2.81 10.99 -7.24
CA SER A 100 1.53 11.59 -6.86
C SER A 100 1.63 12.29 -5.50
N LEU A 101 2.14 11.59 -4.48
CA LEU A 101 2.24 12.12 -3.11
C LEU A 101 3.21 13.30 -2.98
N ARG A 102 4.31 13.33 -3.75
CA ARG A 102 5.24 14.47 -3.77
C ARG A 102 4.61 15.76 -4.29
N LYS A 103 3.65 15.69 -5.21
CA LYS A 103 2.94 16.89 -5.68
C LYS A 103 2.11 17.54 -4.55
N GLU A 104 1.67 16.72 -3.60
CA GLU A 104 0.78 17.13 -2.52
C GLU A 104 1.53 17.51 -1.23
N ASN A 105 2.73 16.97 -0.99
CA ASN A 105 3.53 17.33 0.18
C ASN A 105 5.03 17.25 -0.08
N ASP A 106 5.69 18.40 0.03
CA ASP A 106 7.08 18.59 -0.36
C ASP A 106 8.07 18.52 0.83
N LYS A 107 7.61 18.44 2.10
CA LYS A 107 8.50 18.74 3.24
C LYS A 107 8.44 17.86 4.50
N THR A 108 7.44 17.01 4.76
CA THR A 108 7.29 16.42 6.13
C THR A 108 6.96 14.93 6.27
N SER A 109 6.74 14.19 5.18
CA SER A 109 6.42 12.75 5.29
C SER A 109 7.67 11.87 5.25
N ALA A 110 7.83 10.99 6.23
CA ALA A 110 8.88 9.99 6.25
C ALA A 110 8.51 8.83 5.31
N TYR A 111 9.17 8.77 4.14
CA TYR A 111 8.96 7.71 3.15
C TYR A 111 9.95 6.57 3.39
N GLN A 112 9.46 5.37 3.69
CA GLN A 112 10.21 4.13 3.63
C GLN A 112 9.79 3.37 2.36
N ASN A 113 10.69 3.25 1.40
CA ASN A 113 10.43 2.51 0.16
C ASN A 113 11.30 1.26 0.15
N LYS A 114 10.69 0.09 -0.12
CA LYS A 114 11.42 -1.14 -0.43
C LYS A 114 10.82 -1.77 -1.69
N ALA A 115 11.52 -1.67 -2.81
CA ALA A 115 11.06 -2.23 -4.06
C ALA A 115 11.47 -3.69 -4.16
N TYR A 116 10.54 -4.62 -3.94
CA TYR A 116 10.86 -6.06 -3.95
C TYR A 116 11.06 -6.62 -5.36
N TRP A 117 10.45 -6.02 -6.40
CA TRP A 117 10.59 -6.52 -7.78
C TRP A 117 10.18 -5.50 -8.88
N ALA A 118 10.56 -5.79 -10.13
CA ALA A 118 10.13 -5.05 -11.33
C ALA A 118 10.00 -5.99 -12.55
N PRO A 119 9.04 -5.76 -13.48
CA PRO A 119 8.97 -6.53 -14.72
C PRO A 119 10.30 -6.47 -15.49
N GLY A 120 10.86 -7.64 -15.83
CA GLY A 120 12.13 -7.75 -16.54
C GLY A 120 13.40 -7.57 -15.68
N LYS A 121 13.29 -7.49 -14.34
CA LYS A 121 14.45 -7.45 -13.43
C LYS A 121 14.36 -8.52 -12.35
N THR A 122 15.42 -9.31 -12.20
CA THR A 122 15.64 -10.23 -11.09
C THR A 122 16.47 -9.55 -9.99
N GLY A 123 16.06 -9.72 -8.72
CA GLY A 123 16.81 -9.27 -7.55
C GLY A 123 16.93 -7.75 -7.40
N LEU A 124 15.82 -7.08 -7.08
CA LEU A 124 15.84 -5.70 -6.60
C LEU A 124 15.88 -5.68 -5.06
N ASP A 125 16.65 -4.76 -4.51
CA ASP A 125 16.78 -4.44 -3.07
C ASP A 125 16.19 -3.03 -2.82
#